data_AF-A0A515A1U0-F1
#
_entry.id   AF-A0A515A1U0-F1
#
_cell.length_a   1.000
_cell.length_b   1.000
_cell.length_c   1.000
_cell.angle_alpha   90.00
_cell.angle_beta   90.00
_cell.angle_gamma   90.00
#
_symmetry.space_group_name_H-M   'P 1'
#
loop_
_entity.id
_entity.type
_entity.pdbx_description
1 polymer ?
#
loop_
_entity_poly.entity_id
_entity_poly.type
_entity_poly.pdbx_seq_one_letter_code
_entity_poly.pdbx_strand_id
1 'polypeptide(L)'
;MSVTGLVKLIRKLPQYEAWKRSVFLRDHFQCQQCGKRNGRKRVIEAHHLMELSTLVRMNGLGTVEDAISCLALWCPDNGHTLCHSCHEQTESYPKSFRKLKKEKKRKNG
;
A
#
# COMPACT_ATOMS: atom_id res chain seq x y z
N MET A 1 -9.36 -7.14 -19.39
CA MET A 1 -9.74 -6.67 -18.02
C MET A 1 -9.26 -5.23 -17.86
N SER A 2 -9.95 -4.36 -17.11
CA SER A 2 -9.40 -3.02 -16.83
C SER A 2 -8.25 -3.10 -15.82
N VAL A 3 -7.27 -2.18 -15.89
CA VAL A 3 -6.15 -2.10 -14.92
C VAL A 3 -6.68 -2.02 -13.49
N THR A 4 -7.70 -1.21 -13.26
CA THR A 4 -8.34 -1.07 -11.94
C THR A 4 -8.99 -2.39 -11.48
N GLY A 5 -9.60 -3.15 -12.38
CA GLY A 5 -10.16 -4.46 -12.08
C GLY A 5 -9.07 -5.47 -11.71
N LEU A 6 -7.99 -5.52 -12.49
CA LEU A 6 -6.86 -6.40 -12.25
C LEU A 6 -6.15 -6.08 -10.93
N VAL A 7 -5.88 -4.81 -10.65
CA VAL A 7 -5.28 -4.35 -9.37
C VAL A 7 -6.12 -4.79 -8.16
N LYS A 8 -7.45 -4.78 -8.26
CA LYS A 8 -8.33 -5.29 -7.19
C LYS A 8 -8.18 -6.80 -6.96
N LEU A 9 -7.95 -7.58 -8.02
CA LEU A 9 -7.70 -9.01 -7.90
C LEU A 9 -6.30 -9.28 -7.33
N ILE A 10 -5.29 -8.57 -7.83
CA ILE A 10 -3.89 -8.66 -7.36
C ILE A 10 -3.81 -8.45 -5.84
N ARG A 11 -4.50 -7.44 -5.30
CA ARG A 11 -4.52 -7.15 -3.85
C ARG A 11 -5.15 -8.27 -2.98
N LYS A 12 -5.84 -9.23 -3.58
CA LYS A 12 -6.43 -10.40 -2.90
C LYS A 12 -5.54 -11.64 -2.97
N LEU A 13 -4.45 -11.59 -3.74
CA LEU A 13 -3.57 -12.74 -3.94
C LEU A 13 -2.72 -13.02 -2.69
N PRO A 14 -2.39 -14.29 -2.42
CA PRO A 14 -1.42 -14.65 -1.36
C PRO A 14 -0.07 -13.95 -1.52
N GLN A 15 0.39 -13.73 -2.75
CA GLN A 15 1.64 -13.04 -3.07
C GLN A 15 1.64 -11.60 -2.58
N TYR A 16 0.48 -10.91 -2.65
CA TYR A 16 0.35 -9.56 -2.12
C TYR A 16 0.44 -9.54 -0.59
N GLU A 17 -0.14 -10.52 0.09
CA GLU A 17 0.03 -10.69 1.54
C GLU A 17 1.48 -11.03 1.91
N ALA A 18 2.13 -11.90 1.14
CA ALA A 18 3.54 -12.24 1.33
C ALA A 18 4.45 -11.02 1.13
N TRP A 19 4.19 -10.20 0.12
CA TRP A 19 4.89 -8.94 -0.11
C TRP A 19 4.69 -7.95 1.05
N LYS A 20 3.48 -7.76 1.55
CA LYS A 20 3.26 -6.91 2.74
C LYS A 20 4.06 -7.43 3.94
N ARG A 21 4.07 -8.75 4.15
CA ARG A 21 4.82 -9.38 5.24
C ARG A 21 6.33 -9.18 5.09
N SER A 22 6.87 -9.29 3.88
CA SER A 22 8.31 -9.09 3.64
C SER A 22 8.72 -7.63 3.89
N VAL A 23 7.90 -6.65 3.46
CA VAL A 23 8.10 -5.22 3.79
C VAL A 23 8.11 -5.02 5.30
N PHE A 24 7.12 -5.56 6.02
CA PHE A 24 7.05 -5.42 7.48
C PHE A 24 8.23 -6.08 8.21
N LEU A 25 8.67 -7.26 7.76
CA LEU A 25 9.80 -7.97 8.35
C LEU A 25 11.11 -7.20 8.14
N ARG A 26 11.38 -6.73 6.91
CA ARG A 26 12.56 -5.92 6.59
C ARG A 26 12.63 -4.67 7.46
N ASP A 27 11.48 -4.03 7.65
CA ASP A 27 11.36 -2.78 8.39
C ASP A 27 11.20 -2.98 9.91
N HIS A 28 11.37 -4.22 10.40
CA HIS A 28 11.22 -4.58 11.82
C HIS A 28 9.88 -4.13 12.44
N PHE A 29 8.80 -4.18 11.65
CA PHE A 29 7.46 -3.71 12.02
C PHE A 29 7.44 -2.26 12.54
N GLN A 30 8.36 -1.43 12.06
CA GLN A 30 8.51 -0.02 12.43
C GLN A 30 8.14 0.90 11.28
N CYS A 31 7.43 1.98 11.59
CA CYS A 31 7.16 3.04 10.63
C CYS A 31 8.47 3.70 10.20
N GLN A 32 8.82 3.59 8.92
CA GLN A 32 10.09 4.11 8.38
C GLN A 32 10.16 5.65 8.38
N GLN A 33 9.04 6.35 8.56
CA GLN A 33 9.01 7.80 8.67
C GLN A 33 9.16 8.32 10.10
N CYS A 34 8.69 7.58 11.13
CA CYS A 34 8.66 8.10 12.50
C CYS A 34 9.26 7.16 13.56
N GLY A 35 9.79 6.00 13.15
CA GLY A 35 10.41 4.98 13.99
C GLY A 35 9.45 4.20 14.90
N LYS A 36 8.15 4.57 14.97
CA LYS A 36 7.21 3.95 15.92
C LYS A 36 6.73 2.58 15.43
N ARG A 37 6.67 1.61 16.34
CA ARG A 37 6.19 0.23 16.12
C ARG A 37 4.66 0.12 16.05
N ASN A 38 4.19 -0.95 15.41
CA ASN A 38 2.78 -1.37 15.46
C ASN A 38 2.30 -1.57 16.91
N GLY A 39 1.03 -1.29 17.18
CA GLY A 39 0.43 -1.53 18.49
C GLY A 39 -1.03 -1.10 18.56
N ARG A 40 -1.66 -1.24 19.74
CA ARG A 40 -3.10 -0.99 19.93
C ARG A 40 -3.58 0.38 19.45
N LYS A 41 -2.73 1.41 19.56
CA LYS A 41 -3.04 2.80 19.14
C LYS A 41 -2.44 3.18 17.79
N ARG A 42 -1.75 2.27 17.11
CA ARG A 42 -0.99 2.57 15.88
C ARG A 42 -0.99 1.36 14.96
N VAL A 43 -1.75 1.47 13.88
CA VAL A 43 -1.73 0.49 12.79
C VAL A 43 -0.65 0.89 11.78
N ILE A 44 0.14 -0.09 11.36
CA ILE A 44 1.08 0.03 10.24
C ILE A 44 0.49 -0.54 8.95
N GLU A 45 0.92 0.01 7.83
CA GLU A 45 0.48 -0.32 6.48
C GLU A 45 1.71 -0.38 5.56
N ALA A 46 1.64 -1.22 4.53
CA ALA A 46 2.68 -1.26 3.49
C ALA A 46 2.35 -0.21 2.43
N HIS A 47 3.10 0.88 2.45
CA HIS A 47 3.07 1.93 1.45
C HIS A 47 3.88 1.50 0.23
N HIS A 48 3.37 1.71 -0.99
CA HIS A 48 4.12 1.43 -2.21
C HIS A 48 4.94 2.66 -2.61
N LEU A 49 6.20 2.47 -3.02
CA LEU A 49 7.01 3.55 -3.61
C LEU A 49 6.60 3.82 -5.05
N MET A 50 6.48 2.75 -5.85
CA MET A 50 5.84 2.77 -7.15
C MET A 50 4.46 2.12 -7.05
N GLU A 51 3.43 2.88 -7.41
CA GLU A 51 2.04 2.43 -7.35
C GLU A 51 1.81 1.13 -8.11
N LEU A 52 1.01 0.24 -7.53
CA LEU A 52 0.71 -1.07 -8.11
C LEU A 52 0.11 -0.94 -9.53
N SER A 53 -0.72 0.07 -9.76
CA SER A 53 -1.29 0.32 -11.09
C SER A 53 -0.26 0.79 -12.13
N THR A 54 0.83 1.42 -11.69
CA THR A 54 1.94 1.83 -12.54
C THR A 54 2.74 0.60 -12.96
N LEU A 55 3.07 -0.27 -12.00
CA LEU A 55 3.78 -1.52 -12.30
C LEU A 55 2.98 -2.43 -13.25
N VAL A 56 1.66 -2.54 -13.06
CA VAL A 56 0.79 -3.31 -13.97
C VAL A 56 0.87 -2.78 -15.40
N ARG A 57 0.86 -1.46 -15.59
CA ARG A 57 0.95 -0.85 -16.93
C ARG A 57 2.34 -1.01 -17.54
N MET A 58 3.39 -0.72 -16.77
CA MET A 58 4.78 -0.77 -17.24
C MET A 58 5.21 -2.18 -17.65
N ASN A 59 4.67 -3.21 -16.99
CA ASN A 59 4.98 -4.61 -17.30
C ASN A 59 3.96 -5.27 -18.23
N GLY A 60 2.98 -4.52 -18.77
CA GLY A 60 2.01 -5.03 -19.73
C GLY A 60 1.10 -6.15 -19.20
N LEU A 61 0.78 -6.16 -17.89
CA LEU A 61 0.06 -7.26 -17.27
C LEU A 61 -1.44 -7.21 -17.60
N GLY A 62 -1.99 -8.31 -18.12
CA GLY A 62 -3.38 -8.43 -18.53
C GLY A 62 -4.22 -9.39 -17.68
N THR A 63 -3.56 -10.34 -17.02
CA THR A 63 -4.19 -11.45 -16.29
C THR A 63 -3.65 -11.58 -14.85
N VAL A 64 -4.30 -12.42 -14.04
CA VAL A 64 -3.84 -12.74 -12.68
C VAL A 64 -2.56 -13.57 -12.74
N GLU A 65 -2.46 -14.44 -13.73
CA GLU A 65 -1.32 -15.31 -14.00
C GLU A 65 -0.06 -14.49 -14.36
N ASP A 66 -0.22 -13.44 -15.18
CA ASP A 66 0.85 -12.49 -15.48
C ASP A 66 1.35 -11.82 -14.19
N ALA A 67 0.42 -11.40 -13.33
CA ALA A 67 0.77 -10.75 -12.06
C ALA A 67 1.51 -11.69 -11.11
N ILE A 68 1.05 -12.94 -10.97
CA ILE A 68 1.72 -13.96 -10.16
C ILE A 68 3.18 -14.13 -10.60
N SER A 69 3.42 -14.15 -11.91
CA SER A 69 4.75 -14.36 -12.49
C SER A 69 5.63 -13.10 -12.53
N CYS A 70 5.08 -11.92 -12.22
CA CYS A 70 5.79 -10.65 -12.30
C CYS A 70 6.53 -10.31 -11.00
N LEU A 71 7.84 -10.62 -10.95
CA LEU A 71 8.68 -10.35 -9.77
C LEU A 71 8.68 -8.89 -9.32
N ALA A 72 8.53 -7.94 -10.25
CA ALA A 72 8.50 -6.52 -9.93
C ALA A 72 7.32 -6.13 -9.00
N LEU A 73 6.19 -6.85 -9.06
CA LEU A 73 5.07 -6.64 -8.14
C LEU A 73 5.39 -7.06 -6.71
N TRP A 74 6.33 -7.99 -6.54
CA TRP A 74 6.60 -8.67 -5.27
C TRP A 74 7.93 -8.25 -4.64
N CYS A 75 8.61 -7.27 -5.22
CA CYS A 75 9.85 -6.72 -4.69
C CYS A 75 9.61 -5.96 -3.37
N PRO A 76 10.19 -6.37 -2.23
CA PRO A 76 10.02 -5.69 -0.95
C PRO A 76 10.54 -4.24 -0.99
N ASP A 77 11.55 -3.97 -1.83
CA ASP A 77 12.15 -2.64 -1.97
C ASP A 77 11.21 -1.62 -2.62
N ASN A 78 10.14 -2.09 -3.27
CA ASN A 78 9.07 -1.22 -3.73
C ASN A 78 8.03 -0.88 -2.62
N GLY A 79 8.32 -1.17 -1.36
CA GLY A 79 7.45 -0.84 -0.25
C GLY A 79 8.17 -0.26 0.95
N HIS A 80 7.45 0.52 1.76
CA HIS A 80 7.85 0.92 3.11
C HIS A 80 6.72 0.65 4.10
N THR A 81 7.07 0.27 5.31
CA THR A 81 6.16 0.22 6.44
C THR A 81 5.93 1.64 6.94
N LEU A 82 4.69 2.12 6.86
CA LEU A 82 4.29 3.42 7.42
C LEU A 82 3.16 3.21 8.42
N CYS A 83 3.16 3.94 9.53
CA CYS A 83 1.95 4.02 10.34
C CYS A 83 0.88 4.83 9.60
N HIS A 84 -0.40 4.53 9.85
CA HIS A 84 -1.51 5.17 9.14
C HIS A 84 -1.39 6.70 9.12
N SER A 85 -1.07 7.34 10.25
CA SER A 85 -0.91 8.81 10.31
C SER A 85 0.23 9.37 9.46
N CYS A 86 1.31 8.60 9.26
CA CYS A 86 2.41 8.99 8.36
C CYS A 86 2.05 8.68 6.90
N HIS A 87 1.43 7.52 6.64
CA HIS A 87 0.96 7.16 5.31
C HIS A 87 -0.01 8.19 4.74
N GLU A 88 -0.89 8.75 5.58
CA GLU A 88 -1.81 9.82 5.18
C GLU A 88 -1.13 11.10 4.68
N GLN A 89 0.15 11.30 4.99
CA GLN A 89 0.93 12.48 4.61
C GLN A 89 1.62 12.30 3.25
N THR A 90 1.71 11.08 2.72
CA THR A 90 2.33 10.84 1.41
C THR A 90 1.52 11.49 0.29
N GLU A 91 2.19 11.82 -0.81
CA GLU A 91 1.55 12.45 -1.96
C GLU A 91 0.55 11.52 -2.66
N SER A 92 0.84 10.22 -2.64
CA SER A 92 -0.03 9.21 -3.26
C SER A 92 -1.25 8.83 -2.41
N TYR A 93 -1.33 9.30 -1.16
CA TYR A 93 -2.50 9.03 -0.33
C TYR A 93 -3.76 9.69 -0.91
N PRO A 94 -4.86 8.93 -1.12
CA PRO A 94 -6.07 9.44 -1.76
C PRO A 94 -6.65 10.70 -1.11
N LYS A 95 -6.66 11.82 -1.85
CA LYS A 95 -7.13 13.14 -1.38
C LYS A 95 -8.59 13.15 -0.93
N SER A 96 -9.43 12.28 -1.50
CA SER A 96 -10.84 12.11 -1.11
C SER A 96 -11.00 11.78 0.38
N PHE A 97 -10.11 10.96 0.94
CA PHE A 97 -10.13 10.59 2.36
C PHE A 97 -9.71 11.75 3.27
N ARG A 98 -8.80 12.62 2.82
CA ARG A 98 -8.43 13.85 3.55
C ARG A 98 -9.63 14.80 3.67
N LYS A 99 -10.48 14.91 2.63
CA LYS A 99 -11.68 15.76 2.63
C LYS A 99 -12.75 15.26 3.63
N LEU A 100 -13.01 13.95 3.62
CA LEU A 100 -13.95 13.30 4.56
C LEU A 100 -13.57 13.54 6.03
N LYS A 101 -12.26 13.52 6.38
CA LYS A 101 -11.81 13.83 7.74
C LYS A 101 -12.05 15.29 8.13
N LYS A 102 -11.81 16.24 7.22
CA LYS A 102 -12.08 17.67 7.46
C LYS A 102 -13.58 17.92 7.69
N GLU A 103 -14.45 17.28 6.91
CA GLU A 103 -15.90 17.41 7.06
C GLU A 103 -16.41 16.80 8.37
N LYS A 104 -15.89 15.63 8.79
CA LYS A 104 -16.24 15.03 10.09
C LYS A 104 -15.78 15.90 11.28
N LYS A 105 -14.58 16.50 11.20
CA LYS A 105 -14.09 17.41 12.25
C LYS A 105 -14.96 18.66 12.39
N ARG A 106 -15.50 19.20 11.28
CA ARG A 106 -16.42 20.35 11.27
C ARG A 106 -17.84 20.05 11.77
N LYS A 107 -18.23 18.77 11.82
CA LYS A 107 -19.57 18.34 12.29
C LYS A 107 -19.58 17.91 13.76
N ASN A 108 -18.40 17.65 14.33
CA ASN A 108 -18.23 17.13 15.69
C ASN A 108 -17.56 18.14 16.64
N GLY A 109 -17.36 19.38 16.19
CA GLY A 109 -16.88 20.51 16.99
C GLY A 109 -17.73 21.71 16.71
#